data_AF-A0AA41XDH8-F1
#
_entry.id   AF-A0AA41XDH8-F1
#
_cell.length_a   1.000
_cell.length_b   1.000
_cell.length_c   1.000
_cell.angle_alpha   90.00
_cell.angle_beta   90.00
_cell.angle_gamma   90.00
#
_symmetry.space_group_name_H-M   'P 1'
#
loop_
_entity.id
_entity.type
_entity.pdbx_description
1 polymer ?
#
loop_
_entity_poly.entity_id
_entity_poly.type
_entity_poly.pdbx_seq_one_letter_code
_entity_poly.pdbx_strand_id
1 'polypeptide(L)'
;MKAAGATWIQFDEPTLVLDLDSHQLAAFSAAYTELESALSGLNVLIETYFADIPAESYKTLTSLNSVTAYGFDLIRGAKTLDLIKSAGFPSGKYLFAGVVDGRNIWADDLAASLTTLESLEAIVGKDKLVVSTSCSLMHTAVDLVNETKLDSDIKSGLAFADQKVLEVN
;
A
#
# COMPACT_ATOMS: atom_id res chain seq x y z
N MET A 1 -13.54 12.63 -12.99
CA MET A 1 -13.60 12.31 -11.55
C MET A 1 -13.79 13.55 -10.68
N LYS A 2 -12.92 14.59 -10.75
CA LYS A 2 -13.09 15.84 -9.98
C LYS A 2 -14.47 16.49 -10.09
N ALA A 3 -15.00 16.61 -11.31
CA ALA A 3 -16.33 17.19 -11.54
C ALA A 3 -17.48 16.41 -10.86
N ALA A 4 -17.26 15.14 -10.52
CA ALA A 4 -18.19 14.31 -9.76
C ALA A 4 -17.94 14.34 -8.23
N GLY A 5 -17.00 15.16 -7.76
CA GLY A 5 -16.74 15.37 -6.32
C GLY A 5 -15.63 14.51 -5.71
N ALA A 6 -14.92 13.68 -6.49
CA ALA A 6 -13.79 12.91 -5.98
C ALA A 6 -12.67 13.84 -5.49
N THR A 7 -12.17 13.60 -4.27
CA THR A 7 -11.05 14.33 -3.65
C THR A 7 -9.78 13.48 -3.51
N TRP A 8 -9.90 12.19 -3.74
CA TRP A 8 -8.82 11.21 -3.79
C TRP A 8 -8.88 10.43 -5.11
N ILE A 9 -7.72 10.00 -5.58
CA ILE A 9 -7.56 9.07 -6.71
C ILE A 9 -6.40 8.12 -6.40
N GLN A 10 -6.55 6.87 -6.83
CA GLN A 10 -5.52 5.84 -6.74
C GLN A 10 -5.07 5.45 -8.16
N PHE A 11 -3.75 5.38 -8.34
CA PHE A 11 -3.10 4.78 -9.50
C PHE A 11 -2.32 3.55 -9.05
N ASP A 12 -2.58 2.43 -9.70
CA ASP A 12 -1.86 1.19 -9.42
C ASP A 12 -0.62 1.14 -10.34
N GLU A 13 0.57 1.22 -9.74
CA GLU A 13 1.85 1.16 -10.45
C GLU A 13 2.70 -0.05 -9.97
N PRO A 14 2.16 -1.28 -9.97
CA PRO A 14 2.85 -2.44 -9.41
C PRO A 14 4.14 -2.79 -10.16
N THR A 15 4.32 -2.30 -11.40
CA THR A 15 5.57 -2.49 -12.15
C THR A 15 6.78 -1.83 -11.47
N LEU A 16 6.59 -0.88 -10.56
CA LEU A 16 7.67 -0.24 -9.81
C LEU A 16 8.39 -1.19 -8.83
N VAL A 17 7.82 -2.37 -8.54
CA VAL A 17 8.45 -3.42 -7.74
C VAL A 17 9.39 -4.32 -8.57
N LEU A 18 9.43 -4.14 -9.90
CA LEU A 18 10.29 -4.91 -10.79
C LEU A 18 11.67 -4.26 -10.95
N ASP A 19 12.62 -5.02 -11.49
CA ASP A 19 13.91 -4.50 -11.93
C ASP A 19 13.74 -3.65 -13.20
N LEU A 20 13.61 -2.34 -13.02
CA LEU A 20 13.45 -1.36 -14.08
C LEU A 20 14.77 -0.66 -14.42
N ASP A 21 15.00 -0.43 -15.71
CA ASP A 21 16.10 0.41 -16.16
C ASP A 21 15.81 1.92 -15.99
N SER A 22 16.84 2.74 -16.17
CA SER A 22 16.74 4.18 -15.97
C SER A 22 15.79 4.87 -16.95
N HIS A 23 15.62 4.33 -18.16
CA HIS A 23 14.68 4.88 -19.14
C HIS A 23 13.23 4.57 -18.75
N GLN A 24 12.97 3.35 -18.26
CA GLN A 24 11.67 2.96 -17.74
C GLN A 24 11.29 3.79 -16.52
N LEU A 25 12.21 4.00 -15.57
CA LEU A 25 11.97 4.88 -14.40
C LEU A 25 11.72 6.33 -14.81
N ALA A 26 12.48 6.86 -15.77
CA ALA A 26 12.27 8.20 -16.29
C ALA A 26 10.88 8.38 -16.93
N ALA A 27 10.29 7.32 -17.49
CA ALA A 27 8.95 7.36 -18.06
C ALA A 27 7.87 7.65 -17.01
N PHE A 28 8.00 7.14 -15.78
CA PHE A 28 7.10 7.51 -14.68
C PHE A 28 7.18 8.99 -14.36
N SER A 29 8.40 9.52 -14.19
CA SER A 29 8.61 10.94 -13.93
C SER A 29 7.99 11.81 -15.01
N ALA A 30 8.16 11.45 -16.28
CA ALA A 30 7.56 12.16 -17.40
C ALA A 30 6.03 12.09 -17.38
N ALA A 31 5.46 10.90 -17.16
CA ALA A 31 4.01 10.69 -17.13
C ALA A 31 3.34 11.50 -16.01
N TYR A 32 3.87 11.45 -14.79
CA TYR A 32 3.29 12.18 -13.64
C TYR A 32 3.53 13.70 -13.72
N THR A 33 4.61 14.14 -14.39
CA THR A 33 4.79 15.56 -14.72
C THR A 33 3.71 16.05 -15.69
N GLU A 34 3.40 15.28 -16.73
CA GLU A 34 2.34 15.64 -17.68
C GLU A 34 0.95 15.68 -17.00
N LEU A 35 0.70 14.78 -16.06
CA LEU A 35 -0.57 14.71 -15.32
C LEU A 35 -0.72 15.76 -14.21
N GLU A 36 0.34 16.45 -13.80
CA GLU A 36 0.37 17.37 -12.66
C GLU A 36 -0.78 18.38 -12.66
N SER A 37 -1.01 19.05 -13.78
CA SER A 37 -2.10 20.05 -13.89
C SER A 37 -3.49 19.42 -13.71
N ALA A 38 -3.69 18.21 -14.24
CA ALA A 38 -4.94 17.48 -14.12
C ALA A 38 -5.16 16.94 -12.70
N LEU A 39 -4.07 16.59 -11.99
CA LEU A 39 -4.07 16.08 -10.62
C LEU A 39 -4.16 17.18 -9.56
N SER A 40 -3.90 18.44 -9.92
CA SER A 40 -4.02 19.58 -8.99
C SER A 40 -5.37 19.59 -8.26
N GLY A 41 -5.30 19.75 -6.94
CA GLY A 41 -6.45 19.75 -6.03
C GLY A 41 -6.96 18.37 -5.61
N LEU A 42 -6.30 17.28 -6.01
CA LEU A 42 -6.58 15.93 -5.53
C LEU A 42 -5.48 15.45 -4.58
N ASN A 43 -5.86 14.57 -3.67
CA ASN A 43 -4.90 13.64 -3.09
C ASN A 43 -4.71 12.48 -4.06
N VAL A 44 -3.45 12.18 -4.39
CA VAL A 44 -3.07 11.14 -5.35
C VAL A 44 -2.28 10.08 -4.61
N LEU A 45 -2.83 8.87 -4.58
CA LEU A 45 -2.17 7.67 -4.08
C LEU A 45 -1.58 6.90 -5.25
N ILE A 46 -0.30 6.53 -5.14
CA ILE A 46 0.28 5.49 -5.98
C ILE A 46 0.41 4.23 -5.13
N GLU A 47 -0.24 3.16 -5.57
CA GLU A 47 -0.15 1.83 -4.94
C GLU A 47 0.89 0.95 -5.62
N THR A 48 1.64 0.22 -4.80
CA THR A 48 2.63 -0.77 -5.24
C THR A 48 2.49 -2.02 -4.39
N TYR A 49 2.58 -3.18 -5.04
CA TYR A 49 2.30 -4.44 -4.35
C TYR A 49 2.98 -5.65 -4.98
N PHE A 50 2.98 -6.77 -4.26
CA PHE A 50 3.53 -8.09 -4.59
C PHE A 50 5.02 -8.31 -4.32
N ALA A 51 5.82 -7.26 -4.18
CA ALA A 51 7.25 -7.34 -3.87
C ALA A 51 7.76 -6.05 -3.23
N ASP A 52 9.00 -6.05 -2.77
CA ASP A 52 9.68 -4.85 -2.33
C ASP A 52 10.03 -3.93 -3.51
N ILE A 53 10.04 -2.62 -3.26
CA ILE A 53 10.47 -1.63 -4.23
C ILE A 53 12.01 -1.56 -4.25
N PRO A 54 12.67 -1.71 -5.43
CA PRO A 54 14.10 -1.45 -5.58
C PRO A 54 14.48 -0.01 -5.23
N ALA A 55 15.69 0.22 -4.72
CA ALA A 55 16.10 1.53 -4.20
C ALA A 55 15.95 2.71 -5.20
N GLU A 56 16.31 2.51 -6.47
CA GLU A 56 16.15 3.54 -7.51
C GLU A 56 14.68 3.76 -7.89
N SER A 57 13.84 2.71 -7.87
CA SER A 57 12.39 2.82 -8.03
C SER A 57 11.78 3.61 -6.87
N TYR A 58 12.22 3.35 -5.63
CA TYR A 58 11.74 4.08 -4.43
C TYR A 58 12.08 5.56 -4.53
N LYS A 59 13.31 5.90 -4.92
CA LYS A 59 13.74 7.28 -5.15
C LYS A 59 12.91 7.97 -6.23
N THR A 60 12.66 7.28 -7.34
CA THR A 60 11.82 7.81 -8.44
C THR A 60 10.40 8.07 -7.94
N LEU A 61 9.76 7.05 -7.37
CA LEU A 61 8.39 7.09 -6.85
C LEU A 61 8.20 8.23 -5.85
N THR A 62 9.08 8.33 -4.85
CA THR A 62 8.96 9.31 -3.77
C THR A 62 9.27 10.75 -4.19
N SER A 63 9.79 10.94 -5.41
CA SER A 63 10.09 12.24 -6.02
C SER A 63 9.04 12.73 -7.02
N LEU A 64 8.01 11.94 -7.30
CA LEU A 64 6.98 12.29 -8.29
C LEU A 64 6.17 13.51 -7.84
N ASN A 65 5.98 14.45 -8.77
CA ASN A 65 5.18 15.64 -8.55
C ASN A 65 3.70 15.28 -8.38
N SER A 66 2.95 16.10 -7.65
CA SER A 66 1.50 15.94 -7.40
C SER A 66 1.06 14.64 -6.69
N VAL A 67 1.95 13.70 -6.43
CA VAL A 67 1.68 12.51 -5.62
C VAL A 67 1.65 12.90 -4.15
N THR A 68 0.58 12.55 -3.43
CA THR A 68 0.41 12.92 -2.02
C THR A 68 0.49 11.73 -1.08
N ALA A 69 0.37 10.51 -1.60
CA ALA A 69 0.34 9.28 -0.83
C ALA A 69 1.05 8.14 -1.58
N TYR A 70 1.68 7.25 -0.82
CA TYR A 70 2.36 6.06 -1.36
C TYR A 70 1.90 4.82 -0.59
N GLY A 71 1.48 3.80 -1.33
CA GLY A 71 1.09 2.51 -0.79
C GLY A 71 2.15 1.45 -1.04
N PHE A 72 2.45 0.69 -0.01
CA PHE A 72 3.49 -0.34 -0.01
C PHE A 72 2.96 -1.65 0.55
N ASP A 73 3.24 -2.73 -0.16
CA ASP A 73 3.10 -4.09 0.36
C ASP A 73 4.17 -4.36 1.43
N LEU A 74 3.75 -4.43 2.69
CA LEU A 74 4.63 -4.71 3.83
C LEU A 74 4.57 -6.18 4.26
N ILE A 75 3.87 -7.04 3.51
CA ILE A 75 3.84 -8.49 3.70
C ILE A 75 4.88 -9.17 2.81
N ARG A 76 4.81 -8.97 1.49
CA ARG A 76 5.77 -9.49 0.51
C ARG A 76 6.92 -8.54 0.28
N GLY A 77 6.69 -7.24 0.42
CA GLY A 77 7.68 -6.20 0.20
C GLY A 77 8.30 -5.61 1.48
N ALA A 78 8.37 -6.39 2.57
CA ALA A 78 8.82 -5.90 3.88
C ALA A 78 10.20 -5.18 3.87
N LYS A 79 11.08 -5.47 2.89
CA LYS A 79 12.36 -4.76 2.72
C LYS A 79 12.20 -3.27 2.38
N THR A 80 11.07 -2.84 1.82
CA THR A 80 10.78 -1.42 1.59
C THR A 80 10.72 -0.65 2.91
N LEU A 81 10.43 -1.31 4.03
CA LEU A 81 10.52 -0.72 5.37
C LEU A 81 11.93 -0.20 5.68
N ASP A 82 12.97 -0.90 5.22
CA ASP A 82 14.36 -0.47 5.42
C ASP A 82 14.65 0.80 4.63
N LEU A 83 14.10 0.95 3.42
CA LEU A 83 14.23 2.17 2.62
C LEU A 83 13.53 3.35 3.29
N ILE A 84 12.31 3.16 3.78
CA ILE A 84 11.54 4.19 4.49
C ILE A 84 12.35 4.69 5.71
N LYS A 85 12.95 3.78 6.47
CA LYS A 85 13.72 4.10 7.67
C LYS A 85 15.09 4.72 7.39
N SER A 86 15.81 4.21 6.39
CA SER A 86 17.21 4.58 6.13
C SER A 86 17.38 5.70 5.11
N ALA A 87 16.62 5.67 4.01
CA ALA A 87 16.65 6.70 2.97
C ALA A 87 15.69 7.86 3.28
N GLY A 88 14.76 7.65 4.21
CA GLY A 88 13.76 8.62 4.63
C GLY A 88 12.47 8.54 3.82
N PHE A 89 11.46 9.26 4.28
CA PHE A 89 10.15 9.36 3.64
C PHE A 89 9.79 10.83 3.37
N PRO A 90 9.14 11.16 2.25
CA PRO A 90 8.83 12.56 1.93
C PRO A 90 7.92 13.21 2.96
N SER A 91 8.31 14.40 3.43
CA SER A 91 7.56 15.13 4.46
C SER A 91 6.14 15.50 3.99
N GLY A 92 5.17 15.33 4.88
CA GLY A 92 3.77 15.71 4.66
C GLY A 92 2.97 14.79 3.73
N LYS A 93 3.60 13.75 3.16
CA LYS A 93 2.93 12.72 2.35
C LYS A 93 2.33 11.64 3.23
N TYR A 94 1.27 10.99 2.75
CA TYR A 94 0.67 9.85 3.43
C TYR A 94 1.41 8.55 3.09
N LEU A 95 1.49 7.65 4.06
CA LEU A 95 2.00 6.29 3.90
C LEU A 95 0.85 5.32 4.13
N PHE A 96 0.49 4.58 3.09
CA PHE A 96 -0.48 3.49 3.14
C PHE A 96 0.29 2.19 3.41
N ALA A 97 0.19 1.70 4.64
CA ALA A 97 0.93 0.55 5.13
C ALA A 97 0.13 -0.74 4.87
N GLY A 98 0.49 -1.47 3.81
CA GLY A 98 -0.13 -2.72 3.42
C GLY A 98 0.27 -3.88 4.33
N VAL A 99 -0.27 -3.90 5.55
CA VAL A 99 0.07 -4.87 6.60
C VAL A 99 -0.90 -6.06 6.67
N VAL A 100 -2.11 -5.94 6.10
CA VAL A 100 -3.07 -7.05 6.06
C VAL A 100 -2.93 -7.83 4.75
N ASP A 101 -2.61 -9.13 4.81
CA ASP A 101 -2.31 -9.92 3.60
C ASP A 101 -3.54 -10.14 2.69
N GLY A 102 -3.58 -9.47 1.53
CA GLY A 102 -4.63 -9.65 0.53
C GLY A 102 -4.46 -10.86 -0.40
N ARG A 103 -3.39 -11.64 -0.28
CA ARG A 103 -3.08 -12.79 -1.15
C ARG A 103 -3.23 -14.15 -0.48
N ASN A 104 -3.65 -14.17 0.77
CA ASN A 104 -3.76 -15.39 1.54
C ASN A 104 -5.03 -15.39 2.40
N ILE A 105 -5.29 -16.52 3.04
CA ILE A 105 -6.51 -16.78 3.80
C ILE A 105 -6.30 -16.77 5.31
N TRP A 106 -5.07 -16.54 5.78
CA TRP A 106 -4.77 -16.50 7.20
C TRP A 106 -5.28 -15.20 7.82
N ALA A 107 -5.75 -15.30 9.06
CA ALA A 107 -5.98 -14.14 9.92
C ALA A 107 -4.65 -13.42 10.22
N ASP A 108 -4.73 -12.11 10.36
CA ASP A 108 -3.56 -11.26 10.59
C ASP A 108 -2.95 -11.45 12.00
N ASP A 109 -1.63 -11.32 12.10
CA ASP A 109 -0.96 -11.15 13.39
C ASP A 109 -1.03 -9.67 13.80
N LEU A 110 -2.17 -9.30 14.41
CA LEU A 110 -2.45 -7.91 14.77
C LEU A 110 -1.38 -7.29 15.68
N ALA A 111 -0.70 -8.10 16.52
CA ALA A 111 0.36 -7.60 17.40
C ALA A 111 1.63 -7.23 16.62
N ALA A 112 2.01 -8.07 15.65
CA ALA A 112 3.13 -7.80 14.75
C ALA A 112 2.82 -6.60 13.82
N SER A 113 1.60 -6.54 13.29
CA SER A 113 1.12 -5.43 12.47
C SER A 113 1.13 -4.11 13.25
N LEU A 114 0.62 -4.10 14.48
CA LEU A 114 0.63 -2.91 15.35
C LEU A 114 2.06 -2.43 15.63
N THR A 115 2.97 -3.34 15.95
CA THR A 115 4.39 -2.99 16.18
C THR A 115 5.01 -2.31 14.96
N THR A 116 4.67 -2.79 13.76
CA THR A 116 5.14 -2.21 12.50
C THR A 116 4.53 -0.83 12.28
N LEU A 117 3.23 -0.67 12.47
CA LEU A 117 2.50 0.58 12.33
C LEU A 117 3.00 1.65 13.30
N GLU A 118 3.22 1.33 14.58
CA GLU A 118 3.80 2.26 15.56
C GLU A 118 5.19 2.75 15.13
N SER A 119 6.01 1.86 14.55
CA SER A 119 7.33 2.25 14.03
C SER A 119 7.25 3.18 12.82
N LEU A 120 6.22 3.06 11.99
CA LEU A 120 5.96 3.93 10.85
C LEU A 120 5.34 5.26 11.30
N GLU A 121 4.47 5.24 12.30
CA GLU A 121 3.86 6.44 12.90
C GLU A 121 4.95 7.38 13.43
N ALA A 122 6.01 6.85 14.03
CA ALA A 122 7.15 7.64 14.48
C ALA A 122 7.88 8.38 13.33
N ILE A 123 7.73 7.93 12.07
CA ILE A 123 8.37 8.52 10.88
C ILE A 123 7.46 9.57 10.24
N VAL A 124 6.20 9.23 9.99
CA VAL A 124 5.28 10.08 9.20
C VAL A 124 4.30 10.88 10.06
N GLY A 125 4.10 10.49 11.31
CA GLY A 125 3.09 11.01 12.21
C GLY A 125 1.73 10.34 12.03
N LYS A 126 0.93 10.38 13.09
CA LYS A 126 -0.37 9.69 13.18
C LYS A 126 -1.33 10.02 12.04
N ASP A 127 -1.45 11.30 11.69
CA ASP A 127 -2.40 11.77 10.67
C ASP A 127 -1.95 11.48 9.23
N LYS A 128 -0.75 10.91 9.05
CA LYS A 128 -0.17 10.56 7.73
C LYS A 128 0.04 9.07 7.55
N LEU A 129 -0.19 8.26 8.57
CA LEU A 129 -0.19 6.81 8.47
C LEU A 129 -1.61 6.30 8.20
N VAL A 130 -1.76 5.46 7.18
CA VAL A 130 -3.03 4.81 6.84
C VAL A 130 -2.80 3.30 6.85
N VAL A 131 -3.61 2.56 7.61
CA VAL A 131 -3.60 1.09 7.58
C VAL A 131 -4.23 0.63 6.27
N SER A 132 -3.59 -0.29 5.56
CA SER A 132 -4.06 -0.81 4.28
C SER A 132 -3.81 -2.32 4.16
N THR A 133 -4.36 -2.90 3.11
CA THR A 133 -4.06 -4.28 2.68
C THR A 133 -2.79 -4.32 1.85
N SER A 134 -2.05 -5.44 1.89
CA SER A 134 -0.81 -5.64 1.11
C SER A 134 -1.00 -5.53 -0.39
N CYS A 135 -2.19 -5.86 -0.89
CA CYS A 135 -2.62 -5.72 -2.27
C CYS A 135 -4.15 -5.84 -2.32
N SER A 136 -4.73 -5.81 -3.53
CA SER A 136 -6.16 -6.05 -3.72
C SER A 136 -6.64 -7.37 -3.12
N LEU A 137 -7.76 -7.32 -2.37
CA LEU A 137 -8.46 -8.50 -1.85
C LEU A 137 -9.09 -9.39 -2.95
N MET A 138 -8.97 -9.01 -4.22
CA MET A 138 -9.32 -9.87 -5.37
C MET A 138 -8.58 -11.22 -5.35
N HIS A 139 -7.43 -11.28 -4.65
CA HIS A 139 -6.59 -12.47 -4.57
C HIS A 139 -6.89 -13.39 -3.37
N THR A 140 -7.97 -13.13 -2.63
CA THR A 140 -8.44 -14.00 -1.54
C THR A 140 -9.92 -14.36 -1.72
N ALA A 141 -10.41 -15.29 -0.91
CA ALA A 141 -11.83 -15.66 -0.90
C ALA A 141 -12.69 -14.52 -0.31
N VAL A 142 -13.99 -14.52 -0.59
CA VAL A 142 -14.87 -13.38 -0.27
C VAL A 142 -15.19 -13.29 1.22
N ASP A 143 -15.88 -14.30 1.78
CA ASP A 143 -16.35 -14.24 3.16
C ASP A 143 -16.32 -15.61 3.83
N LEU A 144 -15.61 -15.69 4.96
CA LEU A 144 -15.41 -16.90 5.76
C LEU A 144 -16.72 -17.40 6.40
N VAL A 145 -17.74 -16.53 6.55
CA VAL A 145 -19.03 -16.94 7.13
C VAL A 145 -19.69 -18.08 6.33
N ASN A 146 -19.39 -18.16 5.03
CA ASN A 146 -19.95 -19.16 4.12
C ASN A 146 -19.33 -20.55 4.28
N GLU A 147 -18.23 -20.68 5.02
CA GLU A 147 -17.56 -21.96 5.25
C GLU A 147 -18.29 -22.79 6.31
N THR A 148 -19.44 -23.40 6.01
CA THR A 148 -20.24 -24.09 7.04
C THR A 148 -19.69 -25.43 7.52
N LYS A 149 -18.63 -25.94 6.87
CA LYS A 149 -18.08 -27.30 7.12
C LYS A 149 -16.74 -27.31 7.83
N LEU A 150 -16.01 -26.19 7.83
CA LEU A 150 -14.75 -26.09 8.54
C LEU A 150 -15.01 -26.06 10.05
N ASP A 151 -14.14 -26.76 10.78
CA ASP A 151 -14.12 -26.77 12.23
C ASP A 151 -13.84 -25.35 12.79
N SER A 152 -14.37 -25.04 13.97
CA SER A 152 -14.22 -23.72 14.59
C SER A 152 -12.77 -23.35 14.86
N ASP A 153 -11.94 -24.32 15.25
CA ASP A 153 -10.54 -24.07 15.58
C ASP A 153 -9.77 -23.71 14.32
N ILE A 154 -10.05 -24.36 13.19
CA ILE A 154 -9.47 -24.02 11.88
C ILE A 154 -9.93 -22.63 11.46
N LYS A 155 -11.23 -22.34 11.54
CA LYS A 155 -11.79 -21.04 11.15
C LYS A 155 -11.18 -19.88 11.92
N SER A 156 -10.86 -20.07 13.20
CA SER A 156 -10.26 -19.01 14.02
C SER A 156 -8.89 -18.55 13.51
N GLY A 157 -8.19 -19.37 12.73
CA GLY A 157 -6.93 -19.00 12.09
C GLY A 157 -7.08 -18.36 10.72
N LEU A 158 -8.30 -18.20 10.21
CA LEU A 158 -8.57 -17.71 8.86
C LEU A 158 -9.24 -16.34 8.85
N ALA A 159 -8.97 -15.59 7.79
CA ALA A 159 -9.66 -14.37 7.44
C ALA A 159 -9.77 -14.28 5.91
N PHE A 160 -10.98 -14.08 5.40
CA PHE A 160 -11.24 -13.83 3.97
C PHE A 160 -11.42 -12.32 3.75
N ALA A 161 -11.78 -11.86 2.56
CA ALA A 161 -11.84 -10.44 2.23
C ALA A 161 -12.68 -9.62 3.22
N ASP A 162 -13.87 -10.08 3.57
CA ASP A 162 -14.75 -9.39 4.52
C ASP A 162 -14.13 -9.27 5.92
N GLN A 163 -13.46 -10.33 6.39
CA GLN A 163 -12.73 -10.30 7.66
C GLN A 163 -11.50 -9.39 7.59
N LYS A 164 -10.79 -9.38 6.46
CA LYS A 164 -9.62 -8.52 6.23
C LYS A 164 -9.96 -7.04 6.21
N VAL A 165 -11.14 -6.68 5.73
CA VAL A 165 -11.65 -5.31 5.88
C VAL A 165 -11.81 -4.96 7.36
N LEU A 166 -12.26 -5.89 8.21
CA LEU A 166 -12.34 -5.66 9.65
C LEU A 166 -10.95 -5.58 10.30
N GLU A 167 -9.97 -6.38 9.85
CA GLU A 167 -8.59 -6.34 10.37
C GLU A 167 -7.90 -4.99 10.10
N VAL A 168 -8.27 -4.28 9.02
CA VAL A 168 -7.77 -2.94 8.71
C VAL A 168 -8.36 -1.84 9.61
N ASN A 169 -9.56 -2.04 10.18
CA ASN A 169 -10.30 -1.03 10.94
C ASN A 169 -10.11 -1.15 12.46
#